data_AF-A0A529XMQ1-F1
#
_entry.id   AF-A0A529XMQ1-F1
#
_cell.length_a   1.000
_cell.length_b   1.000
_cell.length_c   1.000
_cell.angle_alpha   90.00
_cell.angle_beta   90.00
_cell.angle_gamma   90.00
#
_symmetry.space_group_name_H-M   'P 1'
#
loop_
_entity.id
_entity.type
_entity.pdbx_description
1 polymer ?
#
loop_
_entity_poly.entity_id
_entity_poly.type
_entity_poly.pdbx_seq_one_letter_code
_entity_poly.pdbx_strand_id
1 'polypeptide(L)'
;AAQRGLKDGSVRVFGLRAGDVMVAVQYLAVHLGTLHALLVAIDQAAVPNVSPGLCIMGELIRWGRGQGFDYFDLSVGNQSYKEHMG
;
A
#
# COMPACT_ATOMS: atom_id res chain seq x y z
N ALA A 1 13.33 21.61 -10.56
CA ALA A 1 13.92 20.54 -11.40
C ALA A 1 13.71 19.21 -10.71
N ALA A 2 13.38 18.13 -11.43
CA ALA A 2 13.34 16.80 -10.84
C ALA A 2 14.76 16.40 -10.39
N GLN A 3 14.94 16.13 -9.10
CA GLN A 3 16.20 15.60 -8.58
C GLN A 3 16.37 14.13 -8.99
N ARG A 4 17.60 13.59 -8.88
CA ARG A 4 17.88 12.16 -9.06
C ARG A 4 16.91 11.32 -8.21
N GLY A 5 16.49 10.16 -8.72
CA GLY A 5 15.59 9.26 -8.00
C GLY A 5 16.12 8.83 -6.62
N LEU A 6 15.20 8.57 -5.69
CA LEU A 6 15.49 8.19 -4.31
C LEU A 6 16.08 6.78 -4.24
N LYS A 7 17.10 6.57 -3.39
CA LYS A 7 17.77 5.27 -3.15
C LYS A 7 17.81 4.88 -1.66
N ASP A 8 17.28 5.73 -0.80
CA ASP A 8 17.30 5.63 0.65
C ASP A 8 16.18 4.74 1.22
N GLY A 9 15.45 4.02 0.35
CA GLY A 9 14.30 3.23 0.75
C GLY A 9 13.03 4.05 1.03
N SER A 10 13.00 5.33 0.64
CA SER A 10 11.77 6.12 0.63
C SER A 10 10.75 5.59 -0.36
N VAL A 11 11.17 4.81 -1.36
CA VAL A 11 10.27 4.08 -2.28
C VAL A 11 10.26 2.60 -1.88
N ARG A 12 9.07 2.01 -1.72
CA ARG A 12 8.91 0.65 -1.21
C ARG A 12 7.87 -0.15 -1.98
N VAL A 13 8.08 -1.46 -2.04
CA VAL A 13 7.13 -2.44 -2.60
C VAL A 13 6.87 -3.50 -1.55
N PHE A 14 5.59 -3.78 -1.27
CA PHE A 14 5.17 -4.83 -0.36
C PHE A 14 4.28 -5.83 -1.08
N GLY A 15 4.39 -7.09 -0.69
CA GLY A 15 3.57 -8.17 -1.19
C GLY A 15 2.69 -8.76 -0.09
N LEU A 16 1.42 -9.01 -0.38
CA LEU A 16 0.53 -9.81 0.43
C LEU A 16 0.45 -11.21 -0.16
N ARG A 17 0.70 -12.22 0.68
CA ARG A 17 0.67 -13.63 0.29
C ARG A 17 -0.48 -14.37 0.98
N ALA A 18 -1.06 -15.33 0.26
CA ALA A 18 -1.94 -16.37 0.82
C ALA A 18 -1.26 -17.73 0.58
N GLY A 19 -0.59 -18.25 1.61
CA GLY A 19 0.36 -19.37 1.44
C GLY A 19 1.49 -18.99 0.48
N ASP A 20 1.67 -19.79 -0.56
CA ASP A 20 2.73 -19.58 -1.56
C ASP A 20 2.35 -18.61 -2.69
N VAL A 21 1.09 -18.17 -2.74
CA VAL A 21 0.57 -17.30 -3.81
C VAL A 21 0.66 -15.83 -3.40
N MET A 22 1.17 -14.98 -4.29
CA MET A 22 1.14 -13.53 -4.14
C MET A 22 -0.21 -13.01 -4.64
N VAL A 23 -1.02 -12.43 -3.75
CA VAL A 23 -2.40 -12.01 -4.07
C VAL A 23 -2.56 -10.50 -4.21
N ALA A 24 -1.63 -9.71 -3.65
CA ALA A 24 -1.57 -8.28 -3.90
C ALA A 24 -0.14 -7.74 -3.77
N VAL A 25 0.13 -6.65 -4.47
CA VAL A 25 1.38 -5.88 -4.38
C VAL A 25 1.04 -4.40 -4.24
N GLN A 26 1.67 -3.72 -3.29
CA GLN A 26 1.51 -2.29 -3.06
C GLN A 26 2.83 -1.56 -3.24
N TYR A 27 2.83 -0.55 -4.11
CA TYR A 27 3.92 0.43 -4.28
C TYR A 27 3.63 1.69 -3.44
N LEU A 28 4.61 2.12 -2.65
CA LEU A 28 4.50 3.24 -1.72
C LEU A 28 5.68 4.21 -1.86
N ALA A 29 5.43 5.46 -1.48
CA ALA A 29 6.47 6.44 -1.15
C ALA A 29 6.34 6.89 0.31
N VAL A 30 7.48 7.13 0.96
CA VAL A 30 7.59 7.72 2.29
C VAL A 30 8.01 9.17 2.14
N HIS A 31 7.23 10.08 2.69
CA HIS A 31 7.59 11.50 2.70
C HIS A 31 7.01 12.18 3.94
N LEU A 32 7.86 12.91 4.68
CA LEU A 32 7.45 13.71 5.86
C LEU A 32 6.57 12.92 6.86
N GLY A 33 6.96 11.69 7.20
CA GLY A 33 6.23 10.84 8.14
C GLY A 33 4.95 10.18 7.58
N THR A 34 4.67 10.37 6.29
CA THR A 34 3.49 9.79 5.61
C THR A 34 3.88 8.61 4.72
N LEU A 35 3.04 7.58 4.72
CA LEU A 35 3.04 6.51 3.73
C LEU A 35 2.02 6.83 2.62
N HIS A 36 2.49 7.11 1.42
CA HIS A 36 1.64 7.36 0.24
C HIS A 36 1.42 6.07 -0.54
N ALA A 37 0.20 5.55 -0.55
CA ALA A 37 -0.21 4.36 -1.28
C ALA A 37 -0.48 4.70 -2.76
N LEU A 38 0.54 4.56 -3.60
CA LEU A 38 0.51 5.07 -4.98
C LEU A 38 -0.14 4.10 -5.98
N LEU A 39 0.24 2.82 -5.94
CA LEU A 39 -0.28 1.81 -6.87
C LEU A 39 -0.49 0.47 -6.16
N VAL A 40 -1.62 -0.16 -6.44
CA VAL A 40 -1.94 -1.51 -5.98
C VAL A 40 -2.21 -2.41 -7.19
N ALA A 41 -1.63 -3.59 -7.19
CA ALA A 41 -1.96 -4.68 -8.09
C ALA A 41 -2.58 -5.81 -7.27
N ILE A 42 -3.65 -6.42 -7.77
CA ILE A 42 -4.40 -7.48 -7.09
C ILE A 42 -4.63 -8.62 -8.06
N ASP A 43 -4.33 -9.84 -7.64
CA ASP A 43 -4.77 -11.06 -8.32
C ASP A 43 -6.11 -11.50 -7.73
N GLN A 44 -7.21 -10.98 -8.30
CA GLN A 44 -8.55 -11.30 -7.84
C GLN A 44 -8.96 -12.74 -8.17
N ALA A 45 -8.34 -13.35 -9.18
CA ALA A 45 -8.64 -14.71 -9.59
C ALA A 45 -8.06 -15.75 -8.62
N ALA A 46 -6.89 -15.46 -8.04
CA ALA A 46 -6.26 -16.32 -7.03
C ALA A 46 -7.10 -16.47 -5.75
N VAL A 47 -7.89 -15.45 -5.39
CA VAL A 47 -8.69 -15.42 -4.17
C VAL A 47 -10.08 -14.83 -4.44
N PRO A 48 -10.99 -15.64 -5.01
CA PRO A 48 -12.35 -15.19 -5.28
C PRO A 48 -13.08 -14.92 -3.96
N ASN A 49 -13.83 -13.81 -3.90
CA ASN A 49 -14.68 -13.38 -2.78
C ASN A 49 -13.95 -12.81 -1.53
N VAL A 50 -12.66 -12.50 -1.62
CA VAL A 50 -11.98 -11.70 -0.59
C VAL A 50 -11.55 -10.35 -1.16
N SER A 51 -11.09 -9.45 -0.29
CA SER A 51 -10.55 -8.14 -0.69
C SER A 51 -9.07 -8.03 -0.35
N PRO A 52 -8.16 -8.49 -1.23
CA PRO A 52 -6.72 -8.40 -0.99
C PRO A 52 -6.24 -6.96 -0.82
N GLY A 53 -6.88 -6.01 -1.51
CA GLY A 53 -6.61 -4.58 -1.37
C GLY A 53 -6.85 -4.07 0.05
N LEU A 54 -8.00 -4.42 0.66
CA LEU A 54 -8.28 -4.07 2.06
C LEU A 54 -7.30 -4.74 3.02
N CYS A 55 -6.98 -6.01 2.79
CA CYS A 55 -6.04 -6.76 3.61
C CYS A 55 -4.65 -6.13 3.59
N ILE A 56 -4.08 -5.86 2.40
CA ILE A 56 -2.73 -5.29 2.30
C ILE A 56 -2.68 -3.88 2.89
N MET A 57 -3.73 -3.06 2.73
CA MET A 57 -3.80 -1.75 3.38
C MET A 57 -3.81 -1.85 4.90
N GLY A 58 -4.64 -2.74 5.47
CA GLY A 58 -4.68 -2.97 6.91
C GLY A 58 -3.33 -3.39 7.48
N GLU A 59 -2.63 -4.31 6.80
CA GLU A 59 -1.27 -4.71 7.21
C GLU A 59 -0.27 -3.56 7.14
N LEU A 60 -0.32 -2.75 6.08
CA LEU A 60 0.59 -1.64 5.90
C LEU A 60 0.34 -0.48 6.88
N ILE A 61 -0.92 -0.24 7.26
CA ILE A 61 -1.25 0.71 8.32
C ILE A 61 -0.66 0.23 9.66
N ARG A 62 -0.82 -1.06 10.00
CA ARG A 62 -0.26 -1.62 11.24
C ARG A 62 1.27 -1.60 11.24
N TRP A 63 1.87 -2.04 10.14
CA TRP A 63 3.32 -1.99 9.95
C TRP A 63 3.83 -0.55 10.04
N GLY A 64 3.18 0.38 9.34
CA GLY A 64 3.57 1.78 9.28
C GLY A 64 3.55 2.46 10.64
N ARG A 65 2.49 2.23 11.42
CA ARG A 65 2.42 2.65 12.82
C ARG A 65 3.56 2.07 13.66
N GLY A 66 3.91 0.80 13.45
CA GLY A 66 5.06 0.16 14.10
C GLY A 66 6.43 0.74 13.70
N GLN A 67 6.50 1.48 12.58
CA GLN A 67 7.70 2.20 12.14
C GLN A 67 7.72 3.68 12.56
N GLY A 68 6.67 4.17 13.24
CA GLY A 68 6.54 5.57 13.61
C GLY A 68 6.05 6.49 12.50
N PHE A 69 5.35 5.97 11.49
CA PHE A 69 4.62 6.79 10.53
C PHE A 69 3.25 7.15 11.10
N ASP A 70 2.89 8.43 10.99
CA ASP A 70 1.71 9.01 11.65
C ASP A 70 0.51 9.12 10.70
N TYR A 71 0.74 8.98 9.39
CA TYR A 71 -0.31 9.13 8.39
C TYR A 71 -0.17 8.12 7.24
N PHE A 72 -1.30 7.56 6.82
CA PHE A 72 -1.41 6.68 5.67
C PHE A 72 -2.31 7.34 4.63
N ASP A 73 -1.71 7.81 3.55
CA ASP A 73 -2.39 8.49 2.46
C ASP A 73 -2.78 7.46 1.39
N LEU A 74 -4.10 7.32 1.14
CA LEU A 74 -4.62 6.46 0.08
C LEU A 74 -4.41 7.04 -1.33
N SER A 75 -3.81 8.22 -1.43
CA SER A 75 -3.50 8.96 -2.64
C SER A 75 -4.74 9.28 -3.49
N VAL A 76 -4.50 9.88 -4.65
CA VAL A 76 -5.53 10.28 -5.62
C VAL A 76 -6.11 9.08 -6.37
N GLY A 77 -7.38 9.17 -6.77
CA GLY A 77 -8.08 8.14 -7.54
C GLY A 77 -9.41 7.77 -6.89
N ASN A 78 -10.49 7.80 -7.67
CA ASN A 78 -11.87 7.59 -7.23
C ASN A 78 -12.19 6.09 -7.15
N GLN A 79 -11.75 5.44 -6.07
CA GLN A 79 -12.07 4.05 -5.80
C GLN A 79 -13.04 3.99 -4.62
N SER A 80 -14.16 3.29 -4.79
CA SER A 80 -15.27 3.25 -3.84
C SER A 80 -14.88 2.75 -2.44
N TYR A 81 -13.80 1.95 -2.32
CA TYR A 81 -13.32 1.51 -1.01
C TYR A 81 -12.73 2.65 -0.16
N LYS A 82 -12.23 3.73 -0.78
CA LYS A 82 -11.59 4.85 -0.07
C LYS A 82 -12.59 5.69 0.73
N GLU A 83 -13.84 5.74 0.29
CA GLU A 83 -14.92 6.53 0.92
C GLU A 83 -15.21 6.08 2.37
N HIS A 84 -14.80 4.85 2.72
CA HIS A 84 -15.07 4.24 4.02
C HIS A 84 -13.80 4.12 4.91
N MET A 85 -12.67 4.71 4.48
CA MET A 85 -11.37 4.58 5.17
C MET A 85 -10.83 5.87 5.80
N GLY A 86 -11.63 6.94 5.81
CA GLY A 86 -11.29 8.24 6.41
C GLY A 86 -11.74 8.37 7.86
#